data_AF-A0A7S7SLM9-F1
#
_entry.id   AF-A0A7S7SLM9-F1
#
_cell.length_a   1.000
_cell.length_b   1.000
_cell.length_c   1.000
_cell.angle_alpha   90.00
_cell.angle_beta   90.00
_cell.angle_gamma   90.00
#
_symmetry.space_group_name_H-M   'P 1'
#
loop_
_entity.id
_entity.type
_entity.pdbx_description
1 polymer ?
#
loop_
_entity_poly.entity_id
_entity_poly.type
_entity_poly.pdbx_seq_one_letter_code
_entity_poly.pdbx_strand_id
1 'polypeptide(L)'
;MQSGLVPVSSEHDRATEFVGNSYVIARQLATNSDYFMSNVSAMELHRMVKQPQFVIFTSTTRGLRSRTINDLEFGVILVRDEDSFRATAYWVSKQERVKVSDPERTVIDGMHLSAYCGGITEVAKGLRMRRHDMEPGRLIDYALRLQNGAVARRRGYLLDIYQLAAPGELDRLRLIVTVTYTVLA
;
A
#
# COMPACT_ATOMS: atom_id res chain seq x y z
N MET A 1 -20.58 -30.59 -34.10
CA MET A 1 -20.88 -30.30 -32.68
C MET A 1 -19.56 -30.35 -31.92
N GLN A 2 -18.95 -29.19 -31.65
CA GLN A 2 -17.67 -29.10 -30.94
C GLN A 2 -17.92 -28.93 -29.44
N SER A 3 -17.43 -29.89 -28.66
CA SER A 3 -17.38 -29.86 -27.21
C SER A 3 -16.27 -28.89 -26.76
N GLY A 4 -16.64 -27.73 -26.23
CA GLY A 4 -15.70 -26.74 -25.69
C GLY A 4 -15.49 -26.95 -24.19
N LEU A 5 -14.21 -27.10 -23.80
CA LEU A 5 -13.75 -27.33 -22.44
C LEU A 5 -14.33 -26.33 -21.42
N VAL A 6 -14.86 -26.85 -20.32
CA VAL A 6 -14.98 -26.09 -19.06
C VAL A 6 -13.56 -25.96 -18.49
N PRO A 7 -13.06 -24.76 -18.17
CA PRO A 7 -11.77 -24.64 -17.52
C PRO A 7 -11.88 -25.26 -16.13
N VAL A 8 -11.13 -26.33 -15.91
CA VAL A 8 -10.92 -26.91 -14.58
C VAL A 8 -10.12 -25.87 -13.78
N SER A 9 -10.80 -25.19 -12.85
CA SER A 9 -10.16 -24.34 -11.85
C SER A 9 -9.15 -25.20 -11.09
N SER A 10 -7.89 -24.76 -11.11
CA SER A 10 -6.77 -25.51 -10.56
C SER A 10 -6.95 -25.73 -9.05
N GLU A 11 -6.50 -26.85 -8.51
CA GLU A 11 -6.61 -27.17 -7.08
C GLU A 11 -5.91 -26.12 -6.17
N HIS A 12 -5.04 -25.27 -6.74
CA HIS A 12 -4.47 -24.09 -6.08
C HIS A 12 -5.51 -23.01 -5.73
N ASP A 13 -6.57 -22.85 -6.54
CA ASP A 13 -7.65 -21.91 -6.24
C ASP A 13 -8.45 -22.36 -5.01
N ARG A 14 -8.53 -23.68 -4.77
CA ARG A 14 -9.30 -24.29 -3.66
C ARG A 14 -8.56 -24.31 -2.33
N ALA A 15 -7.24 -24.42 -2.33
CA ALA A 15 -6.44 -24.42 -1.10
C ALA A 15 -6.52 -23.06 -0.36
N THR A 16 -6.81 -21.98 -1.08
CA THR A 16 -6.97 -20.63 -0.52
C THR A 16 -8.36 -20.37 0.07
N GLU A 17 -9.34 -21.26 -0.16
CA GLU A 17 -10.74 -20.99 0.18
C GLU A 17 -11.15 -21.45 1.59
N PHE A 18 -10.30 -22.20 2.31
CA PHE A 18 -10.66 -22.81 3.60
C PHE A 18 -9.70 -22.57 4.78
N VAL A 19 -8.80 -21.59 4.67
CA VAL A 19 -8.19 -20.91 5.82
C VAL A 19 -8.77 -19.50 5.81
N GLY A 20 -9.41 -19.07 6.91
CA GLY A 20 -10.07 -17.77 6.97
C GLY A 20 -9.18 -16.67 6.40
N ASN A 21 -9.67 -15.93 5.41
CA ASN A 21 -8.88 -14.96 4.67
C ASN A 21 -8.15 -14.01 5.64
N SER A 22 -6.82 -13.97 5.60
CA SER A 22 -6.02 -13.23 6.59
C SER A 22 -6.38 -11.75 6.65
N TYR A 23 -6.81 -11.16 5.54
CA TYR A 23 -7.27 -9.76 5.52
C TYR A 23 -8.58 -9.57 6.28
N VAL A 24 -9.46 -10.58 6.30
CA VAL A 24 -10.68 -10.57 7.13
C VAL A 24 -10.32 -10.64 8.61
N ILE A 25 -9.35 -11.49 8.97
CA ILE A 25 -8.84 -11.56 10.36
C ILE A 25 -8.28 -10.20 10.76
N ALA A 26 -7.44 -9.59 9.93
CA ALA A 26 -6.85 -8.27 10.19
C ALA A 26 -7.92 -7.18 10.40
N ARG A 27 -8.98 -7.17 9.58
CA ARG A 27 -10.16 -6.31 9.79
C ARG A 27 -10.79 -6.53 11.18
N GLN A 28 -11.02 -7.78 11.57
CA GLN A 28 -11.65 -8.10 12.86
C GLN A 28 -10.80 -7.71 14.07
N LEU A 29 -9.47 -7.77 13.92
CA LEU A 29 -8.54 -7.29 14.94
C LEU A 29 -8.61 -5.77 15.11
N ALA A 30 -9.05 -5.04 14.06
CA ALA A 30 -9.11 -3.58 14.02
C ALA A 30 -10.52 -2.99 14.31
N THR A 31 -11.51 -3.80 14.69
CA THR A 31 -12.95 -3.41 14.81
C THR A 31 -13.21 -2.17 15.66
N ASN A 32 -12.36 -1.86 16.63
CA ASN A 32 -12.51 -0.70 17.52
C ASN A 32 -11.73 0.54 17.07
N SER A 33 -11.26 0.59 15.82
CA SER A 33 -10.49 1.70 15.24
C SER A 33 -10.91 1.94 13.79
N ASP A 34 -10.74 3.17 13.28
CA ASP A 34 -10.63 3.30 11.83
C ASP A 34 -9.35 2.62 11.37
N TYR A 35 -9.41 1.97 10.20
CA TYR A 35 -8.36 1.09 9.72
C TYR A 35 -8.31 1.04 8.20
N PHE A 36 -7.16 0.66 7.67
CA PHE A 36 -6.99 0.20 6.30
C PHE A 36 -5.76 -0.70 6.18
N MET A 37 -5.81 -1.66 5.27
CA MET A 37 -4.63 -2.41 4.85
C MET A 37 -3.68 -1.45 4.15
N SER A 38 -2.41 -1.47 4.55
CA SER A 38 -1.38 -0.51 4.14
C SER A 38 -0.06 -1.22 3.82
N ASN A 39 0.95 -0.46 3.41
CA ASN A 39 2.32 -0.96 3.17
C ASN A 39 2.32 -2.23 2.29
N VAL A 40 3.07 -3.28 2.66
CA VAL A 40 3.21 -4.46 1.79
C VAL A 40 1.89 -5.20 1.56
N SER A 41 0.95 -5.12 2.50
CA SER A 41 -0.37 -5.73 2.39
C SER A 41 -1.23 -5.02 1.36
N ALA A 42 -1.22 -3.70 1.34
CA ALA A 42 -1.85 -2.95 0.25
C ALA A 42 -1.12 -3.16 -1.09
N MET A 43 0.21 -3.24 -1.08
CA MET A 43 0.96 -3.57 -2.29
C MET A 43 0.57 -4.94 -2.85
N GLU A 44 0.39 -5.96 -2.00
CA GLU A 44 -0.07 -7.28 -2.42
C GLU A 44 -1.47 -7.23 -3.03
N LEU A 45 -2.43 -6.58 -2.36
CA LEU A 45 -3.79 -6.42 -2.88
C LEU A 45 -3.83 -5.64 -4.21
N HIS A 46 -2.94 -4.68 -4.40
CA HIS A 46 -2.81 -3.93 -5.67
C HIS A 46 -1.92 -4.62 -6.72
N ARG A 47 -1.47 -5.85 -6.47
CA ARG A 47 -0.58 -6.62 -7.36
C ARG A 47 0.73 -5.88 -7.68
N MET A 48 1.30 -5.24 -6.66
CA MET A 48 2.56 -4.49 -6.70
C MET A 48 3.75 -5.28 -6.10
N VAL A 49 3.55 -6.57 -5.80
CA VAL A 49 4.59 -7.50 -5.34
C VAL A 49 4.67 -8.69 -6.30
N LYS A 50 5.84 -9.33 -6.40
CA LYS A 50 6.03 -10.54 -7.21
C LYS A 50 5.89 -11.84 -6.42
N GLN A 51 6.08 -11.76 -5.11
CA GLN A 51 6.07 -12.91 -4.22
C GLN A 51 5.03 -12.67 -3.11
N PRO A 52 4.34 -13.73 -2.64
CA PRO A 52 3.44 -13.65 -1.50
C PRO A 52 4.13 -13.08 -0.26
N GLN A 53 3.37 -12.34 0.56
CA GLN A 53 3.88 -11.76 1.80
C GLN A 53 3.36 -12.55 3.01
N PHE A 54 4.26 -12.83 3.96
CA PHE A 54 3.93 -13.56 5.19
C PHE A 54 3.71 -12.62 6.38
N VAL A 55 3.15 -11.43 6.11
CA VAL A 55 2.78 -10.43 7.11
C VAL A 55 1.60 -9.60 6.60
N ILE A 56 0.65 -9.31 7.49
CA ILE A 56 -0.48 -8.41 7.22
C ILE A 56 -0.31 -7.12 8.04
N PHE A 57 0.02 -6.03 7.37
CA PHE A 57 0.05 -4.69 7.96
C PHE A 57 -1.30 -3.99 7.84
N THR A 58 -1.79 -3.52 8.98
CA THR A 58 -2.98 -2.69 9.09
C THR A 58 -2.61 -1.36 9.73
N SER A 59 -2.88 -0.26 9.03
CA SER A 59 -2.81 1.07 9.63
C SER A 59 -4.07 1.33 10.45
N THR A 60 -3.93 1.85 11.67
CA THR A 60 -5.04 2.14 12.57
C THR A 60 -4.86 3.50 13.25
N THR A 61 -5.96 4.18 13.58
CA THR A 61 -5.88 5.46 14.31
C THR A 61 -5.83 5.32 15.82
N ARG A 62 -6.03 4.10 16.33
CA ARG A 62 -5.84 3.75 17.75
C ARG A 62 -4.70 2.77 17.92
N GLY A 63 -4.00 2.84 19.04
CA GLY A 63 -2.89 1.95 19.37
C GLY A 63 -3.39 0.52 19.62
N LEU A 64 -3.31 -0.34 18.60
CA LEU A 64 -3.56 -1.77 18.73
C LEU A 64 -2.22 -2.52 18.80
N ARG A 65 -2.25 -3.72 19.41
CA ARG A 65 -1.06 -4.57 19.49
C ARG A 65 -0.97 -5.49 18.28
N SER A 66 0.21 -5.49 17.65
CA SER A 66 0.60 -6.55 16.71
C SER A 66 0.55 -7.91 17.38
N ARG A 67 0.27 -8.96 16.60
CA ARG A 67 0.18 -10.34 17.09
C ARG A 67 0.45 -11.34 15.98
N THR A 68 0.83 -12.55 16.37
CA THR A 68 0.99 -13.68 15.44
C THR A 68 -0.16 -14.66 15.63
N ILE A 69 -0.78 -15.09 14.54
CA ILE A 69 -1.83 -16.11 14.53
C ILE A 69 -1.49 -17.10 13.42
N ASN A 70 -1.41 -18.40 13.73
CA ASN A 70 -1.06 -19.45 12.78
C ASN A 70 0.21 -19.13 11.96
N ASP A 71 1.28 -18.72 12.66
CA ASP A 71 2.58 -18.32 12.08
C ASP A 71 2.55 -17.12 11.11
N LEU A 72 1.39 -16.46 10.98
CA LEU A 72 1.24 -15.23 10.23
C LEU A 72 1.27 -14.02 11.16
N GLU A 73 2.15 -13.07 10.88
CA GLU A 73 2.26 -11.82 11.62
C GLU A 73 1.16 -10.83 11.19
N PHE A 74 0.46 -10.25 12.16
CA PHE A 74 -0.48 -9.16 11.99
C PHE A 74 0.13 -7.91 12.62
N GLY A 75 0.80 -7.12 11.78
CA GLY A 75 1.45 -5.87 12.18
C GLY A 75 0.47 -4.70 12.22
N VAL A 76 0.61 -3.84 13.23
CA VAL A 76 -0.17 -2.61 13.37
C VAL A 76 0.72 -1.40 13.15
N ILE A 77 0.27 -0.46 12.32
CA ILE A 77 0.91 0.83 12.10
C ILE A 77 -0.02 1.93 12.63
N LEU A 78 0.39 2.61 13.71
CA LEU A 78 -0.39 3.73 14.23
C LEU A 78 -0.27 4.95 13.31
N VAL A 79 -1.41 5.49 12.88
CA VAL A 79 -1.51 6.71 12.07
C VAL A 79 -2.37 7.75 12.78
N ARG A 80 -2.21 9.03 12.43
CA ARG A 80 -3.10 10.10 12.94
C ARG A 80 -4.45 10.01 12.23
N ASP A 81 -5.52 10.45 12.90
CA ASP A 81 -6.87 10.47 12.30
C ASP A 81 -6.90 11.23 10.95
N GLU A 82 -6.20 12.36 10.87
CA GLU A 82 -6.09 13.19 9.65
C GLU A 82 -5.35 12.51 8.49
N ASP A 83 -4.53 11.51 8.80
CA ASP A 83 -3.75 10.71 7.85
C ASP A 83 -4.50 9.45 7.39
N SER A 84 -5.65 9.11 7.99
CA SER A 84 -6.54 7.99 7.59
C SER A 84 -7.43 8.38 6.41
N PHE A 85 -6.82 8.77 5.30
CA PHE A 85 -7.53 9.16 4.09
C PHE A 85 -7.22 8.22 2.92
N ARG A 86 -8.12 8.21 1.92
CA ARG A 86 -7.95 7.47 0.67
C ARG A 86 -7.84 5.96 0.85
N ALA A 87 -8.55 5.44 1.85
CA ALA A 87 -8.87 4.04 1.95
C ALA A 87 -10.15 3.73 1.17
N THR A 88 -10.11 2.70 0.33
CA THR A 88 -11.24 2.21 -0.48
C THR A 88 -11.55 0.76 -0.16
N ALA A 89 -12.78 0.33 -0.38
CA ALA A 89 -13.18 -1.04 -0.06
C ALA A 89 -12.80 -2.02 -1.18
N TYR A 90 -11.92 -2.98 -0.87
CA TYR A 90 -11.38 -3.99 -1.76
C TYR A 90 -12.00 -5.37 -1.47
N TRP A 91 -12.36 -6.13 -2.51
CA TRP A 91 -12.92 -7.48 -2.37
C TRP A 91 -11.80 -8.50 -2.18
N VAL A 92 -11.78 -9.18 -1.04
CA VAL A 92 -10.81 -10.24 -0.73
C VAL A 92 -11.40 -11.65 -0.91
N SER A 93 -12.72 -11.75 -1.03
CA SER A 93 -13.46 -12.92 -1.47
C SER A 93 -14.76 -12.50 -2.16
N LYS A 94 -15.60 -13.46 -2.57
CA LYS A 94 -16.93 -13.16 -3.16
C LYS A 94 -17.88 -12.43 -2.20
N GLN A 95 -17.66 -12.53 -0.89
CA GLN A 95 -18.57 -12.00 0.14
C GLN A 95 -17.89 -11.02 1.09
N GLU A 96 -16.56 -10.95 1.09
CA GLU A 96 -15.81 -10.18 2.08
C GLU A 96 -15.04 -9.02 1.46
N ARG A 97 -15.11 -7.87 2.14
CA ARG A 97 -14.37 -6.65 1.80
C ARG A 97 -13.54 -6.13 2.96
N VAL A 98 -12.43 -5.52 2.63
CA VAL A 98 -11.57 -4.79 3.58
C VAL A 98 -11.28 -3.40 3.06
N LYS A 99 -10.96 -2.46 3.94
CA LYS A 99 -10.44 -1.14 3.55
C LYS A 99 -8.96 -1.28 3.17
N VAL A 100 -8.53 -0.65 2.08
CA VAL A 100 -7.13 -0.64 1.61
C VAL A 100 -6.79 0.77 1.14
N SER A 101 -5.59 1.28 1.44
CA SER A 101 -5.10 2.52 0.82
C SER A 101 -5.18 2.40 -0.70
N ASP A 102 -5.55 3.46 -1.41
CA ASP A 102 -5.48 3.45 -2.88
C ASP A 102 -4.04 3.24 -3.40
N PRO A 103 -3.83 2.94 -4.69
CA PRO A 103 -2.51 2.62 -5.21
C PRO A 103 -1.48 3.74 -4.98
N GLU A 104 -1.83 5.00 -5.21
CA GLU A 104 -0.92 6.12 -4.97
C GLU A 104 -0.56 6.25 -3.49
N ARG A 105 -1.55 6.18 -2.60
CA ARG A 105 -1.34 6.25 -1.15
C ARG A 105 -0.47 5.08 -0.66
N THR A 106 -0.70 3.89 -1.20
CA THR A 106 0.11 2.69 -0.92
C THR A 106 1.58 2.92 -1.24
N VAL A 107 1.87 3.57 -2.38
CA VAL A 107 3.24 3.96 -2.75
C VAL A 107 3.80 4.95 -1.73
N ILE A 108 3.05 5.98 -1.34
CA ILE A 108 3.53 6.97 -0.35
C ILE A 108 3.81 6.33 1.02
N ASP A 109 2.89 5.50 1.51
CA ASP A 109 3.04 4.79 2.80
C ASP A 109 4.25 3.84 2.76
N GLY A 110 4.42 3.12 1.65
CA GLY A 110 5.56 2.24 1.42
C GLY A 110 6.87 3.01 1.35
N MET A 111 6.91 4.17 0.72
CA MET A 111 8.11 5.00 0.74
C MET A 111 8.38 5.56 2.13
N HIS A 112 7.35 5.98 2.88
CA HIS A 112 7.53 6.49 4.23
C HIS A 112 8.15 5.45 5.16
N LEU A 113 7.53 4.28 5.25
CA LEU A 113 7.89 3.18 6.15
C LEU A 113 8.36 1.96 5.35
N SER A 114 9.39 2.16 4.53
CA SER A 114 9.85 1.15 3.58
C SER A 114 10.33 -0.16 4.19
N ALA A 115 10.74 -0.16 5.46
CA ALA A 115 11.04 -1.39 6.19
C ALA A 115 9.82 -2.36 6.23
N TYR A 116 8.59 -1.83 6.30
CA TYR A 116 7.36 -2.62 6.26
C TYR A 116 6.94 -3.05 4.85
N CYS A 117 7.77 -2.77 3.84
CA CYS A 117 7.57 -3.15 2.45
C CYS A 117 8.72 -4.01 1.90
N GLY A 118 9.64 -4.48 2.74
CA GLY A 118 10.86 -5.17 2.29
C GLY A 118 11.95 -4.23 1.75
N GLY A 119 11.81 -2.92 2.00
CA GLY A 119 12.75 -1.88 1.60
C GLY A 119 12.24 -0.99 0.46
N ILE A 120 12.94 0.13 0.24
CA ILE A 120 12.53 1.14 -0.73
C ILE A 120 12.53 0.61 -2.17
N THR A 121 13.42 -0.33 -2.47
CA THR A 121 13.54 -0.95 -3.79
C THR A 121 12.31 -1.76 -4.16
N GLU A 122 11.67 -2.45 -3.21
CA GLU A 122 10.44 -3.21 -3.48
C GLU A 122 9.26 -2.27 -3.76
N VAL A 123 9.18 -1.14 -3.05
CA VAL A 123 8.17 -0.11 -3.33
C VAL A 123 8.36 0.48 -4.74
N ALA A 124 9.60 0.78 -5.14
CA ALA A 124 9.92 1.28 -6.47
C ALA A 124 9.55 0.26 -7.57
N LYS A 125 9.84 -1.03 -7.36
CA LYS A 125 9.41 -2.11 -8.27
C LYS A 125 7.89 -2.16 -8.39
N GLY A 126 7.17 -2.07 -7.26
CA GLY A 126 5.71 -2.06 -7.23
C GLY A 126 5.11 -0.88 -7.97
N LEU A 127 5.65 0.33 -7.76
CA LEU A 127 5.29 1.52 -8.53
C LEU A 127 5.52 1.30 -10.03
N ARG A 128 6.67 0.72 -10.42
CA ARG A 128 6.99 0.45 -11.83
C ARG A 128 6.02 -0.55 -12.47
N MET A 129 5.56 -1.55 -11.71
CA MET A 129 4.59 -2.56 -12.16
C MET A 129 3.23 -1.93 -12.49
N ARG A 130 2.78 -0.96 -11.68
CA ARG A 130 1.47 -0.30 -11.84
C ARG A 130 1.57 1.10 -12.45
N ARG A 131 2.72 1.47 -13.02
CA ARG A 131 3.01 2.86 -13.45
C ARG A 131 1.99 3.48 -14.40
N HIS A 132 1.33 2.66 -15.22
CA HIS A 132 0.35 3.12 -16.21
C HIS A 132 -1.03 3.36 -15.59
N ASP A 133 -1.27 2.82 -14.39
CA ASP A 133 -2.50 2.97 -13.63
C ASP A 133 -2.41 4.09 -12.58
N MET A 134 -1.25 4.75 -12.47
CA MET A 134 -0.95 5.74 -11.44
C MET A 134 -1.14 7.15 -11.97
N GLU A 135 -1.68 8.03 -11.12
CA GLU A 135 -1.73 9.46 -11.39
C GLU A 135 -0.60 10.21 -10.67
N PRO A 136 0.42 10.74 -11.40
CA PRO A 136 1.55 11.42 -10.78
C PRO A 136 1.15 12.61 -9.89
N GLY A 137 0.14 13.39 -10.29
CA GLY A 137 -0.35 14.52 -9.50
C GLY A 137 -0.87 14.09 -8.11
N ARG A 138 -1.53 12.93 -8.02
CA ARG A 138 -2.04 12.40 -6.74
C ARG A 138 -0.91 11.92 -5.83
N LEU A 139 0.14 11.31 -6.40
CA LEU A 139 1.34 10.96 -5.63
C LEU A 139 1.97 12.21 -4.98
N ILE A 140 2.08 13.30 -5.74
CA ILE A 140 2.61 14.59 -5.27
C ILE A 140 1.71 15.18 -4.18
N ASP A 141 0.40 15.23 -4.41
CA ASP A 141 -0.57 15.76 -3.45
C ASP A 141 -0.55 14.99 -2.13
N TYR A 142 -0.42 13.66 -2.19
CA TYR A 142 -0.39 12.82 -0.99
C TYR A 142 0.93 12.96 -0.23
N ALA A 143 2.06 13.05 -0.94
CA ALA A 143 3.35 13.34 -0.33
C ALA A 143 3.36 14.69 0.41
N LEU A 144 2.76 15.73 -0.21
CA LEU A 144 2.58 17.05 0.40
C LEU A 144 1.66 17.00 1.63
N ARG A 145 0.50 16.36 1.49
CA ARG A 145 -0.51 16.28 2.56
C ARG A 145 0.04 15.60 3.81
N LEU A 146 0.81 14.54 3.66
CA LEU A 146 1.42 13.81 4.78
C LEU A 146 2.64 14.54 5.37
N GLN A 147 2.99 15.75 4.87
CA GLN A 147 4.13 16.57 5.30
C GLN A 147 5.42 15.76 5.46
N ASN A 148 5.60 14.79 4.57
CA ASN A 148 6.53 13.71 4.82
C ASN A 148 7.94 14.08 4.35
N GLY A 149 8.64 14.89 5.15
CA GLY A 149 10.04 15.28 4.88
C GLY A 149 10.99 14.07 4.77
N ALA A 150 10.62 12.90 5.30
CA ALA A 150 11.35 11.64 5.09
C ALA A 150 11.17 11.09 3.67
N VAL A 151 9.99 11.25 3.06
CA VAL A 151 9.73 10.92 1.65
C VAL A 151 10.45 11.91 0.73
N ALA A 152 10.44 13.21 1.05
CA ALA A 152 11.17 14.24 0.30
C ALA A 152 12.70 14.05 0.30
N ARG A 153 13.28 13.61 1.43
CA ARG A 153 14.74 13.35 1.56
C ARG A 153 15.21 12.13 0.77
N ARG A 154 14.32 11.22 0.37
CA ARG A 154 14.68 10.05 -0.43
C ARG A 154 14.78 10.43 -1.90
N ARG A 155 15.95 10.90 -2.32
CA ARG A 155 16.25 11.29 -3.72
C ARG A 155 15.84 10.26 -4.78
N GLY A 156 15.97 8.96 -4.47
CA GLY A 156 15.57 7.88 -5.39
C GLY A 156 14.07 7.85 -5.70
N TYR A 157 13.23 8.19 -4.72
CA TYR A 157 11.78 8.24 -4.89
C TYR A 157 11.36 9.35 -5.86
N LEU A 158 11.93 10.54 -5.68
CA LEU A 158 11.66 11.67 -6.56
C LEU A 158 12.07 11.32 -7.99
N LEU A 159 13.20 10.64 -8.21
CA LEU A 159 13.62 10.21 -9.55
C LEU A 159 12.66 9.21 -10.19
N ASP A 160 12.11 8.26 -9.42
CA ASP A 160 11.10 7.33 -9.93
C ASP A 160 9.80 8.05 -10.29
N ILE A 161 9.38 9.06 -9.51
CA ILE A 161 8.25 9.92 -9.88
C ILE A 161 8.59 10.84 -11.04
N TYR A 162 9.80 11.41 -11.10
CA TYR A 162 10.27 12.27 -12.19
C TYR A 162 10.22 11.54 -13.54
N GLN A 163 10.42 10.22 -13.55
CA GLN A 163 10.25 9.39 -14.76
C GLN A 163 8.78 9.18 -15.17
N LEU A 164 7.82 9.46 -14.29
CA LEU A 164 6.38 9.31 -14.52
C LEU A 164 5.68 10.66 -14.73
N ALA A 165 6.23 11.74 -14.17
CA ALA A 165 5.60 13.06 -14.14
C ALA A 165 5.85 13.84 -15.44
N ALA A 166 4.81 14.50 -15.94
CA ALA A 166 4.92 15.46 -17.05
C ALA A 166 5.75 16.69 -16.62
N PRO A 167 6.39 17.41 -17.57
CA PRO A 167 7.27 18.55 -17.27
C PRO A 167 6.69 19.62 -16.33
N GLY A 168 5.36 19.88 -16.39
CA GLY A 168 4.70 20.88 -15.54
C GLY A 168 4.49 20.46 -14.07
N GLU A 169 4.48 19.17 -13.76
CA GLU A 169 4.37 18.66 -12.37
C GLU A 169 5.73 18.70 -11.65
N LEU A 170 6.83 18.87 -12.38
CA LEU A 170 8.19 18.85 -11.84
C LEU A 170 8.47 20.05 -10.92
N ASP A 171 7.83 21.19 -11.17
CA ASP A 171 7.97 22.38 -10.33
C ASP A 171 7.25 22.23 -8.99
N ARG A 172 6.12 21.52 -8.95
CA ARG A 172 5.43 21.16 -7.70
C ARG A 172 6.27 20.18 -6.87
N LEU A 173 6.91 19.21 -7.52
CA LEU A 173 7.88 18.31 -6.89
C LEU A 173 9.09 19.04 -6.32
N ARG A 174 9.61 20.08 -7.01
CA ARG A 174 10.70 20.91 -6.50
C ARG A 174 10.34 21.63 -5.20
N LEU A 175 9.10 22.08 -5.02
CA LEU A 175 8.67 22.70 -3.76
C LEU A 175 8.76 21.75 -2.56
N ILE A 176 8.43 20.46 -2.75
CA ILE A 176 8.59 19.41 -1.71
C ILE A 176 10.06 19.30 -1.29
N VAL A 177 10.97 19.36 -2.27
CA VAL A 177 12.41 19.31 -2.05
C VAL A 177 12.88 20.54 -1.27
N THR A 178 12.51 21.75 -1.71
CA THR A 178 12.99 23.02 -1.15
C THR A 178 12.50 23.27 0.28
N VAL A 179 11.24 22.95 0.61
CA VAL A 179 10.70 23.09 1.98
C VAL A 179 11.45 22.20 2.98
N THR A 180 12.03 21.09 2.52
CA THR A 180 12.79 20.19 3.39
C THR A 180 14.23 20.68 3.63
N TYR A 181 14.78 21.52 2.75
CA TYR A 181 16.10 22.13 2.93
C TYR A 181 16.06 23.39 3.82
N THR A 182 14.97 24.15 3.87
CA THR A 182 14.84 25.32 4.75
C THR A 182 14.60 24.99 6.22
N VAL A 183 14.16 23.78 6.56
CA VAL A 183 14.00 23.34 7.97
C VAL A 183 15.31 22.80 8.57
N LEU A 184 16.39 22.74 7.77
CA LEU A 184 17.72 22.28 8.18
C LEU A 184 18.82 23.33 7.92
N ALA A 185 18.44 24.58 7.65
CA ALA A 185 19.36 25.71 7.48
C ALA A 185 19.32 26.63 8.71
#